data_AF-A0A916ZEP9-F1
#
_entry.id   AF-A0A916ZEP9-F1
#
_cell.length_a   1.000
_cell.length_b   1.000
_cell.length_c   1.000
_cell.angle_alpha   90.00
_cell.angle_beta   90.00
_cell.angle_gamma   90.00
#
_symmetry.space_group_name_H-M   'P 1'
#
loop_
_entity.id
_entity.type
_entity.pdbx_description
1 polymer ?
#
loop_
_entity_poly.entity_id
_entity_poly.type
_entity_poly.pdbx_seq_one_letter_code
_entity_poly.pdbx_strand_id
1 'polypeptide(L)'
;MIKPQSGNETIYSFFTENDSYFPTEQQVMLNFQVHNLNETIKHLEHIGVPLAKKKENSECGTFSWIEDPEGRLVELWAYEVPV
;
A
#
# COMPACT_ATOMS: atom_id res chain seq x y z
N MET A 1 -18.01 -6.62 10.59
CA MET A 1 -16.85 -7.53 10.57
C MET A 1 -16.48 -7.77 9.12
N ILE A 2 -15.32 -7.28 8.68
CA ILE A 2 -14.81 -7.52 7.32
C ILE A 2 -14.54 -9.03 7.23
N LYS A 3 -15.21 -9.73 6.31
CA LYS A 3 -14.97 -11.15 6.06
C LYS A 3 -14.00 -11.25 4.89
N PRO A 4 -12.82 -11.87 5.06
CA PRO A 4 -11.93 -12.08 3.94
C PRO A 4 -12.60 -12.99 2.90
N GLN A 5 -12.39 -12.67 1.62
CA GLN A 5 -12.68 -13.62 0.55
C GLN A 5 -11.58 -14.68 0.51
N SER A 6 -11.87 -15.84 -0.07
CA SER A 6 -10.88 -16.91 -0.24
C SER A 6 -9.64 -16.38 -0.97
N GLY A 7 -8.47 -16.48 -0.35
CA GLY A 7 -7.19 -15.97 -0.87
C GLY A 7 -6.80 -14.57 -0.37
N ASN A 8 -7.65 -13.90 0.40
CA ASN A 8 -7.32 -12.62 1.03
C ASN A 8 -7.07 -12.83 2.53
N GLU A 9 -6.07 -12.16 3.07
CA GLU A 9 -5.72 -12.21 4.49
C GLU A 9 -5.67 -10.81 5.08
N THR A 10 -5.99 -10.68 6.37
CA THR A 10 -5.70 -9.47 7.14
C THR A 10 -4.56 -9.82 8.07
N ILE A 11 -3.39 -9.25 7.80
CA ILE A 11 -2.18 -9.52 8.55
C ILE A 11 -1.94 -8.35 9.50
N TYR A 12 -1.59 -8.67 10.75
CA TYR A 12 -1.12 -7.70 11.72
C TYR A 12 0.33 -8.00 12.05
N SER A 13 1.22 -7.08 11.68
CA SER A 13 2.67 -7.22 11.78
C SER A 13 3.26 -6.10 12.61
N PHE A 14 4.29 -6.42 13.40
CA PHE A 14 5.04 -5.45 14.18
C PHE A 14 6.33 -5.07 13.46
N PHE A 15 6.67 -3.79 13.48
CA PHE A 15 7.94 -3.26 13.01
C PHE A 15 8.79 -2.86 14.20
N THR A 16 10.11 -2.94 14.07
CA THR A 16 11.02 -2.43 15.10
C THR A 16 11.02 -0.92 15.11
N GLU A 17 11.27 -0.28 16.26
CA GLU A 17 11.29 1.20 16.38
C GLU A 17 12.27 1.89 15.40
N ASN A 18 13.33 1.20 14.97
CA ASN A 18 14.36 1.75 14.08
C ASN A 18 14.25 1.22 12.63
N ASP A 19 13.10 0.70 12.22
CA ASP A 19 12.88 0.24 10.86
C ASP A 19 12.75 1.43 9.89
N SER A 20 13.68 1.59 8.95
CA SER A 20 13.65 2.69 7.99
C SER A 20 12.55 2.56 6.93
N TYR A 21 11.90 1.38 6.82
CA TYR A 21 10.74 1.18 5.96
C TYR A 21 9.50 1.91 6.50
N PHE A 22 9.35 1.91 7.82
CA PHE A 22 8.15 2.37 8.50
C PHE A 22 8.33 3.80 9.02
N PRO A 23 7.42 4.75 8.73
CA PRO A 23 7.57 6.12 9.20
C PRO A 23 7.48 6.19 10.74
N THR A 24 8.52 6.68 11.41
CA THR A 24 8.62 6.69 12.87
C THR A 24 7.53 7.52 13.57
N GLU A 25 7.02 8.57 12.91
CA GLU A 25 5.94 9.41 13.41
C GLU A 25 4.55 8.77 13.25
N GLN A 26 4.45 7.69 12.47
CA GLN A 26 3.18 7.03 12.16
C GLN A 26 3.04 5.76 13.01
N GLN A 27 2.04 5.69 13.88
CA GLN A 27 1.90 4.54 14.79
C GLN A 27 1.46 3.24 14.09
N VAL A 28 0.72 3.35 12.98
CA VAL A 28 0.20 2.21 12.22
C VAL A 28 0.20 2.56 10.74
N MET A 29 0.65 1.65 9.89
CA MET A 29 0.54 1.76 8.43
C MET A 29 -0.47 0.77 7.91
N LEU A 30 -1.44 1.26 7.13
CA LEU A 30 -2.38 0.42 6.41
C LEU A 30 -1.75 0.03 5.07
N ASN A 31 -1.81 -1.27 4.78
CA ASN A 31 -1.38 -1.84 3.53
C ASN A 31 -2.57 -2.56 2.89
N PHE A 32 -2.86 -2.25 1.63
CA PHE A 32 -3.92 -2.89 0.85
C PHE A 32 -3.36 -3.58 -0.38
N GLN A 33 -3.64 -4.88 -0.50
CA GLN A 33 -3.49 -5.58 -1.76
C GLN A 33 -4.61 -5.17 -2.72
N VAL A 34 -4.23 -4.72 -3.91
CA VAL A 34 -5.16 -4.34 -4.98
C VAL A 34 -5.02 -5.28 -6.16
N HIS A 35 -6.10 -5.45 -6.93
CA HIS A 35 -6.11 -6.36 -8.07
C HIS A 35 -5.22 -5.87 -9.22
N ASN A 36 -5.25 -4.55 -9.50
CA ASN A 36 -4.42 -3.94 -10.53
C ASN A 36 -3.91 -2.59 -10.02
N LEU A 37 -2.62 -2.53 -9.70
CA LEU A 37 -2.01 -1.34 -9.13
C LEU A 37 -2.02 -0.16 -10.11
N ASN A 38 -1.74 -0.39 -11.40
CA ASN A 38 -1.69 0.69 -12.39
C ASN A 38 -3.07 1.35 -12.59
N GLU A 39 -4.13 0.56 -12.68
CA GLU A 39 -5.50 1.10 -12.79
C GLU A 39 -5.93 1.81 -11.49
N THR A 40 -5.51 1.28 -10.34
CA THR A 40 -5.75 1.94 -9.03
C THR A 40 -5.06 3.30 -8.97
N ILE A 41 -3.79 3.39 -9.35
CA ILE A 41 -3.03 4.65 -9.38
C ILE A 41 -3.68 5.65 -10.32
N LYS A 42 -4.03 5.25 -11.55
CA LYS A 42 -4.72 6.14 -12.50
C LYS A 42 -6.03 6.69 -11.94
N HIS A 43 -6.80 5.84 -11.26
CA HIS A 43 -8.05 6.27 -10.63
C HIS A 43 -7.79 7.29 -9.52
N LEU A 44 -6.81 7.03 -8.66
CA LEU A 44 -6.42 7.94 -7.57
C LEU A 44 -5.96 9.29 -8.11
N GLU A 45 -5.09 9.30 -9.12
CA GLU A 45 -4.66 10.53 -9.79
C GLU A 45 -5.83 11.29 -10.41
N HIS A 46 -6.77 10.58 -11.04
CA HIS A 46 -7.98 11.19 -11.63
C HIS A 46 -8.86 11.89 -10.59
N ILE A 47 -8.95 11.36 -9.36
CA ILE A 47 -9.71 11.97 -8.27
C ILE A 47 -8.87 12.95 -7.43
N GLY A 48 -7.65 13.28 -7.86
CA GLY A 48 -6.79 14.28 -7.22
C GLY A 48 -5.96 13.75 -6.04
N VAL A 49 -5.75 12.44 -5.95
CA VAL A 49 -4.89 11.80 -4.94
C VAL A 49 -3.56 11.41 -5.61
N PRO A 50 -2.48 12.20 -5.44
CA PRO A 50 -1.18 11.89 -6.01
C PRO A 50 -0.46 10.79 -5.22
N LEU A 51 0.58 10.22 -5.82
CA LEU A 51 1.50 9.34 -5.12
C LEU A 51 2.41 10.13 -4.18
N ALA A 52 2.56 9.64 -2.95
CA ALA A 52 3.47 10.20 -1.95
C ALA A 52 4.93 9.77 -2.19
N LYS A 53 5.13 8.61 -2.81
CA LYS A 53 6.45 8.04 -3.14
C LYS A 53 6.46 7.48 -4.57
N LYS A 54 7.65 7.28 -5.12
CA LYS A 54 7.81 6.59 -6.41
C LYS A 54 7.36 5.13 -6.28
N LYS A 55 6.82 4.57 -7.36
CA LYS A 55 6.51 3.14 -7.44
C LYS A 55 7.80 2.32 -7.24
N GLU A 56 7.70 1.25 -6.47
CA GLU A 56 8.81 0.33 -6.22
C GLU A 56 8.43 -1.09 -6.68
N ASN A 57 9.38 -1.81 -7.28
CA ASN A 57 9.19 -3.20 -7.69
C ASN A 57 10.15 -4.09 -6.91
N SER A 58 9.66 -5.25 -6.47
CA SER A 58 10.44 -6.23 -5.72
C SER A 58 9.98 -7.65 -6.06
N GLU A 59 10.69 -8.65 -5.53
CA GLU A 59 10.27 -10.06 -5.61
C GLU A 59 8.92 -10.30 -4.90
N CYS A 60 8.56 -9.46 -3.93
CA CYS A 60 7.33 -9.55 -3.17
C CYS A 60 6.14 -8.83 -3.86
N GLY A 61 6.34 -8.26 -5.04
CA GLY A 61 5.34 -7.51 -5.79
C GLY A 61 5.75 -6.05 -6.03
N THR A 62 4.79 -5.29 -6.54
CA THR A 62 4.94 -3.86 -6.84
C THR A 62 4.16 -3.04 -5.83
N PHE A 63 4.78 -1.97 -5.34
CA PHE A 63 4.32 -1.13 -4.25
C PHE A 63 4.18 0.33 -4.66
N SER A 64 3.22 1.01 -4.06
CA SER A 64 3.00 2.44 -4.19
C SER A 64 2.39 3.00 -2.90
N TRP A 65 2.50 4.31 -2.70
CA TRP A 65 2.05 4.96 -1.47
C TRP A 65 1.27 6.22 -1.79
N ILE A 66 0.19 6.42 -1.03
CA ILE A 66 -0.57 7.66 -0.98
C ILE A 66 -0.56 8.21 0.44
N GLU A 67 -0.95 9.47 0.59
CA GLU A 67 -1.20 10.09 1.89
C GLU A 67 -2.70 10.22 2.14
N ASP A 68 -3.12 9.91 3.37
CA ASP A 68 -4.44 10.28 3.84
C ASP A 68 -4.53 11.77 4.24
N PRO A 69 -5.72 12.30 4.57
CA PRO A 69 -5.85 13.71 4.95
C PRO A 69 -5.06 14.14 6.19
N GLU A 70 -4.57 13.19 7.00
CA GLU A 70 -3.72 13.45 8.18
C GLU A 70 -2.23 13.32 7.86
N GLY A 71 -1.86 13.07 6.59
CA GLY A 71 -0.48 12.92 6.13
C GLY A 71 0.12 11.54 6.42
N ARG A 72 -0.69 10.54 6.77
CA ARG A 72 -0.21 9.18 7.02
C ARG A 72 -0.07 8.43 5.70
N LEU A 73 1.01 7.68 5.57
CA LEU A 73 1.21 6.80 4.42
C LEU A 73 0.23 5.63 4.46
N VAL A 74 -0.39 5.38 3.31
CA VAL A 74 -1.15 4.18 3.00
C VAL A 74 -0.46 3.47 1.85
N GLU A 75 -0.12 2.21 2.05
CA GLU A 75 0.58 1.37 1.09
C GLU A 75 -0.40 0.57 0.23
N LEU A 76 -0.16 0.56 -1.07
CA LEU A 76 -0.93 -0.19 -2.06
C LEU A 76 0.01 -1.12 -2.79
N TRP A 77 -0.35 -2.39 -2.94
CA TRP A 77 0.50 -3.34 -3.63
C TRP A 77 -0.27 -4.37 -4.46
N ALA A 78 0.40 -4.92 -5.47
CA ALA A 78 -0.12 -6.02 -6.27
C ALA A 78 1.04 -6.90 -6.74
N TYR A 79 0.76 -8.19 -6.97
CA TYR A 79 1.65 -9.00 -7.80
C TYR A 79 1.46 -8.57 -9.25
N GLU A 80 2.53 -8.12 -9.93
CA GLU A 80 2.48 -8.00 -11.38
C GLU A 80 2.33 -9.42 -11.94
N VAL A 81 1.14 -9.73 -12.48
CA VAL A 81 0.93 -10.97 -13.21
C VAL A 81 1.67 -10.78 -14.54
N PRO A 82 2.74 -11.55 -14.83
CA PRO A 82 3.36 -11.48 -16.14
C PRO A 82 2.31 -11.82 -17.20
N VAL A 83 2.17 -10.94 -18.20
CA VAL A 83 1.37 -11.16 -19.41
C VAL A 83 1.95 -12.31 -20.24
#